data_AF-A0A426QJN1-F1
#
_entry.id   AF-A0A426QJN1-F1
#
_cell.length_a   1.000
_cell.length_b   1.000
_cell.length_c   1.000
_cell.angle_alpha   90.00
_cell.angle_beta   90.00
_cell.angle_gamma   90.00
#
_symmetry.space_group_name_H-M   'P 1'
#
loop_
_entity.id
_entity.type
_entity.pdbx_description
1 polymer ?
#
loop_
_entity_poly.entity_id
_entity_poly.type
_entity_poly.pdbx_seq_one_letter_code
_entity_poly.pdbx_strand_id
1 'polypeptide(L)'
;MGVSATHWQPPRGLLLTLAGGIVLAGLPQLLRQPAVLTGLWLVLLGWRLALAWQGRPPPATWLRLLLTAAGVGLILAEYGAFFGREPGSALLVFLSIMKFVELRRPRDAQLVIFLGYFMLGVAFLFSQSLWLGAWLVLAVWALTAVWVALSDPCQPAPGRAHARLAGRLLLGAVPLLLVLFVLFPRIPGPAVEPAGGCPQRCDRIE
;
A
#
# COMPACT_ATOMS: atom_id res chain seq x y z
N MET A 1 -40.54 9.03 -3.39
CA MET A 1 -39.56 7.95 -3.61
C MET A 1 -38.25 8.35 -2.94
N GLY A 2 -38.13 8.08 -1.65
CA GLY A 2 -36.92 8.39 -0.89
C GLY A 2 -35.81 7.42 -1.28
N VAL A 3 -34.78 7.91 -1.97
CA VAL A 3 -33.51 7.21 -2.07
C VAL A 3 -32.92 7.19 -0.66
N SER A 4 -33.23 6.15 0.11
CA SER A 4 -32.48 5.83 1.31
C SER A 4 -31.03 5.69 0.88
N ALA A 5 -30.18 6.64 1.25
CA ALA A 5 -28.74 6.53 1.10
C ALA A 5 -28.31 5.27 1.86
N THR A 6 -28.23 4.15 1.13
CA THR A 6 -27.93 2.85 1.71
C THR A 6 -26.52 2.94 2.25
N HIS A 7 -26.42 2.87 3.58
CA HIS A 7 -25.20 2.72 4.31
C HIS A 7 -24.60 1.37 3.90
N TRP A 8 -23.82 1.33 2.83
CA TRP A 8 -23.18 0.10 2.39
C TRP A 8 -22.19 -0.31 3.47
N GLN A 9 -22.55 -1.34 4.24
CA GLN A 9 -21.66 -1.96 5.22
C GLN A 9 -20.98 -3.16 4.54
N PRO A 10 -19.66 -3.13 4.34
CA PRO A 10 -18.96 -4.26 3.75
C PRO A 10 -19.12 -5.50 4.64
N PRO A 11 -19.33 -6.69 4.05
CA PRO A 11 -19.34 -7.93 4.81
C PRO A 11 -17.99 -8.13 5.51
N ARG A 12 -18.03 -8.70 6.72
CA ARG A 12 -16.84 -8.84 7.59
C ARG A 12 -15.69 -9.56 6.89
N GLY A 13 -15.97 -10.58 6.09
CA GLY A 13 -14.96 -11.32 5.32
C GLY A 13 -14.23 -10.44 4.31
N LEU A 14 -14.95 -9.57 3.58
CA LEU A 14 -14.34 -8.62 2.66
C LEU A 14 -13.47 -7.59 3.39
N LEU A 15 -13.95 -7.10 4.54
CA LEU A 15 -13.21 -6.11 5.31
C LEU A 15 -11.90 -6.68 5.89
N LEU A 16 -11.92 -7.92 6.39
CA LEU A 16 -10.74 -8.61 6.92
C LEU A 16 -9.72 -8.94 5.81
N THR A 17 -10.19 -9.41 4.66
CA THR A 17 -9.31 -9.70 3.52
C THR A 17 -8.74 -8.44 2.90
N LEU A 18 -9.50 -7.34 2.84
CA LEU A 18 -9.00 -6.04 2.43
C LEU A 18 -7.95 -5.52 3.41
N ALA A 19 -8.22 -5.58 4.72
CA ALA A 19 -7.25 -5.22 5.75
C ALA A 19 -5.95 -6.05 5.60
N GLY A 20 -6.08 -7.37 5.45
CA GLY A 20 -4.95 -8.26 5.21
C GLY A 20 -4.17 -7.91 3.95
N GLY A 21 -4.85 -7.57 2.85
CA GLY A 21 -4.22 -7.13 1.61
C GLY A 21 -3.42 -5.84 1.76
N ILE A 22 -3.95 -4.84 2.48
CA ILE A 22 -3.22 -3.59 2.72
C ILE A 22 -2.05 -3.81 3.66
N VAL A 23 -2.21 -4.61 4.74
CA VAL A 23 -1.11 -4.98 5.64
C VAL A 23 0.01 -5.63 4.84
N LEU A 24 -0.33 -6.60 4.00
CA LEU A 24 0.62 -7.32 3.16
C LEU A 24 1.35 -6.38 2.19
N ALA A 25 0.61 -5.42 1.60
CA ALA A 25 1.18 -4.45 0.67
C ALA A 25 2.03 -3.36 1.33
N GLY A 26 1.65 -2.93 2.55
CA GLY A 26 2.34 -1.89 3.31
C GLY A 26 3.48 -2.40 4.20
N LEU A 27 3.59 -3.72 4.42
CA LEU A 27 4.60 -4.29 5.34
C LEU A 27 6.03 -3.82 5.05
N PRO A 28 6.53 -3.82 3.80
CA PRO A 28 7.90 -3.39 3.51
C PRO A 28 8.18 -1.93 3.90
N GLN A 29 7.17 -1.06 3.83
CA GLN A 29 7.27 0.35 4.20
C GLN A 29 7.11 0.52 5.70
N LEU A 30 6.16 -0.17 6.33
CA LEU A 30 5.93 -0.12 7.78
C LEU A 30 7.17 -0.56 8.57
N LEU A 31 7.96 -1.49 8.03
CA LEU A 31 9.22 -1.94 8.64
C LEU A 31 10.38 -0.95 8.45
N ARG A 32 10.28 -0.02 7.51
CA ARG A 32 11.36 0.94 7.17
C ARG A 32 11.14 2.32 7.79
N GLN A 33 9.88 2.69 8.03
CA GLN A 33 9.49 4.00 8.54
C GLN A 33 9.63 4.10 10.07
N PRO A 34 9.69 5.33 10.61
CA PRO A 34 9.68 5.56 12.06
C PRO A 34 8.58 4.78 12.77
N ALA A 35 8.94 4.16 13.90
CA ALA A 35 8.04 3.30 14.67
C ALA A 35 6.74 4.01 15.11
N VAL A 36 6.80 5.33 15.29
CA VAL A 36 5.62 6.15 15.66
C VAL A 36 4.56 6.13 14.56
N LEU A 37 4.96 6.26 13.28
CA LEU A 37 4.05 6.21 12.14
C LEU A 37 3.44 4.81 11.96
N THR A 38 4.25 3.78 12.09
CA THR A 38 3.80 2.38 12.05
C THR A 38 2.84 2.07 13.20
N GLY A 39 3.13 2.56 14.41
CA GLY A 39 2.25 2.45 15.57
C GLY A 39 0.90 3.12 15.35
N LEU A 40 0.88 4.37 14.85
CA LEU A 40 -0.34 5.08 14.50
C LEU A 40 -1.16 4.29 13.47
N TRP A 41 -0.51 3.77 12.42
CA TRP A 41 -1.15 2.99 11.38
C TRP A 41 -1.83 1.73 11.93
N LEU A 42 -1.13 0.97 12.79
CA LEU A 42 -1.67 -0.23 13.44
C LEU A 42 -2.83 0.08 14.38
N VAL A 43 -2.74 1.17 15.17
CA VAL A 43 -3.82 1.61 16.06
C VAL A 43 -5.08 1.94 15.26
N LEU A 44 -4.94 2.67 14.15
CA LEU A 44 -6.06 3.03 13.29
C LEU A 44 -6.68 1.81 12.60
N LEU A 45 -5.85 0.86 12.17
CA LEU A 45 -6.33 -0.41 11.60
C LEU A 45 -7.13 -1.18 12.64
N GLY A 46 -6.54 -1.40 13.83
CA GLY A 46 -7.19 -2.10 14.94
C GLY A 46 -8.50 -1.43 15.36
N TRP A 47 -8.50 -0.09 15.48
CA TRP A 47 -9.70 0.70 15.77
C TRP A 47 -10.80 0.47 14.73
N ARG A 48 -10.47 0.53 13.44
CA ARG A 48 -11.44 0.35 12.35
C ARG A 48 -12.00 -1.07 12.30
N LEU A 49 -11.17 -2.08 12.57
CA LEU A 49 -11.58 -3.48 12.68
C LEU A 49 -12.49 -3.68 13.90
N ALA A 50 -12.15 -3.11 15.05
CA ALA A 50 -12.93 -3.18 16.29
C ALA A 50 -14.32 -2.54 16.11
N LEU A 51 -14.41 -1.37 15.48
CA LEU A 51 -15.69 -0.75 15.13
C LEU A 51 -16.54 -1.65 14.22
N ALA A 52 -15.91 -2.30 13.23
CA ALA A 52 -16.60 -3.22 12.32
C ALA A 52 -17.15 -4.45 13.05
N TRP A 53 -16.40 -5.00 14.01
CA TRP A 53 -16.85 -6.10 14.86
C TRP A 53 -18.00 -5.72 15.77
N GLN A 54 -17.97 -4.49 16.31
CA GLN A 54 -19.04 -3.94 17.14
C GLN A 54 -20.26 -3.48 16.33
N GLY A 55 -20.23 -3.56 14.99
CA GLY A 55 -21.33 -3.10 14.12
C GLY A 55 -21.54 -1.58 14.16
N ARG A 56 -20.55 -0.81 14.64
CA ARG A 56 -20.64 0.65 14.76
C ARG A 56 -20.40 1.32 13.40
N PRO A 57 -21.07 2.46 13.14
CA PRO A 57 -20.84 3.23 11.93
C PRO A 57 -19.38 3.74 11.86
N PRO A 58 -18.88 4.05 10.64
CA PRO A 58 -17.56 4.65 10.48
C PRO A 58 -17.46 5.99 11.24
N PRO A 59 -16.25 6.40 11.65
CA PRO A 59 -16.08 7.59 12.47
C PRO A 59 -16.57 8.86 11.76
N ALA A 60 -16.92 9.87 12.57
CA ALA A 60 -17.41 11.15 12.08
C ALA A 60 -16.38 11.86 11.20
N THR A 61 -16.86 12.66 10.24
CA THR A 61 -15.98 13.39 9.30
C THR A 61 -14.99 14.30 10.01
N TRP A 62 -15.42 15.01 11.06
CA TRP A 62 -14.55 15.91 11.82
C TRP A 62 -13.39 15.15 12.49
N LEU A 63 -13.64 13.96 13.04
CA LEU A 63 -12.61 13.16 13.71
C LEU A 63 -11.59 12.68 12.68
N ARG A 64 -12.03 12.31 11.48
CA ARG A 64 -11.14 11.88 10.39
C ARG A 64 -10.30 13.03 9.85
N LEU A 65 -10.86 14.23 9.76
CA LEU A 65 -10.10 15.43 9.41
C LEU A 65 -9.03 15.73 10.46
N LEU A 66 -9.37 15.61 11.74
CA LEU A 66 -8.42 15.79 12.85
C LEU A 66 -7.30 14.73 12.80
N LEU A 67 -7.65 13.46 12.62
CA LEU A 67 -6.67 12.38 12.46
C LEU A 67 -5.77 12.59 11.24
N THR A 68 -6.34 13.05 10.13
CA THR A 68 -5.60 13.37 8.90
C THR A 68 -4.60 14.50 9.16
N ALA A 69 -5.05 15.60 9.76
CA ALA A 69 -4.18 16.73 10.10
C ALA A 69 -3.06 16.31 11.06
N ALA A 70 -3.39 15.51 12.08
CA ALA A 70 -2.42 14.99 13.04
C ALA A 70 -1.38 14.08 12.39
N GLY A 71 -1.80 13.14 11.53
CA GLY A 71 -0.87 12.25 10.84
C GLY A 71 0.01 12.96 9.81
N VAL A 72 -0.54 13.93 9.07
CA VAL A 72 0.24 14.79 8.16
C VAL A 72 1.25 15.63 8.95
N GLY A 73 0.84 16.21 10.08
CA GLY A 73 1.72 16.95 10.98
C GLY A 73 2.84 16.07 11.55
N LEU A 74 2.53 14.83 11.92
CA LEU A 74 3.51 13.86 12.41
C LEU A 74 4.54 13.50 11.32
N ILE A 75 4.09 13.24 10.08
CA ILE A 75 5.00 12.99 8.95
C ILE A 75 5.91 14.20 8.71
N LEU A 76 5.36 15.42 8.77
CA LEU A 76 6.15 16.64 8.61
C LEU A 76 7.18 16.80 9.73
N ALA A 77 6.83 16.45 10.96
CA ALA A 77 7.74 16.49 12.10
C ALA A 77 8.88 15.46 11.98
N GLU A 78 8.59 14.25 11.47
CA GLU A 78 9.58 13.17 11.31
C GLU A 78 10.53 13.39 10.13
N TYR A 79 10.02 13.90 9.00
CA TYR A 79 10.81 14.02 7.76
C TYR A 79 11.23 15.44 7.39
N GLY A 80 10.61 16.47 7.98
CA GLY A 80 10.88 17.88 7.68
C GLY A 80 10.44 18.35 6.29
N ALA A 81 9.95 17.46 5.43
CA ALA A 81 9.53 17.76 4.07
C ALA A 81 8.39 16.84 3.61
N PHE A 82 7.55 17.34 2.70
CA PHE A 82 6.51 16.54 2.05
C PHE A 82 6.99 15.88 0.75
N PHE A 83 8.04 16.41 0.15
CA PHE A 83 8.57 15.94 -1.13
C PHE A 83 9.85 15.14 -0.91
N GLY A 84 9.86 13.93 -1.45
CA GLY A 84 10.97 13.01 -1.32
C GLY A 84 10.49 11.56 -1.34
N ARG A 85 11.42 10.64 -1.62
CA ARG A 85 11.12 9.21 -1.72
C ARG A 85 10.60 8.64 -0.40
N GLU A 86 11.26 8.98 0.71
CA GLU A 86 10.89 8.56 2.06
C GLU A 86 9.55 9.19 2.54
N PRO A 87 9.40 10.54 2.60
CA PRO A 87 8.14 11.15 3.07
C PRO A 87 6.95 10.87 2.17
N GLY A 88 7.15 10.76 0.85
CA GLY A 88 6.08 10.38 -0.09
C GLY A 88 5.57 8.96 0.16
N SER A 89 6.46 8.03 0.50
CA SER A 89 6.07 6.67 0.88
C SER A 89 5.30 6.63 2.21
N ALA A 90 5.68 7.47 3.18
CA ALA A 90 5.00 7.59 4.47
C ALA A 90 3.60 8.19 4.31
N LEU A 91 3.49 9.24 3.49
CA LEU A 91 2.21 9.84 3.16
C LEU A 91 1.29 8.84 2.47
N LEU A 92 1.81 8.05 1.54
CA LEU A 92 1.04 7.00 0.89
C LEU A 92 0.51 5.94 1.87
N VAL A 93 1.37 5.47 2.78
CA VAL A 93 1.01 4.50 3.83
C VAL A 93 -0.06 5.07 4.75
N PHE A 94 0.09 6.33 5.14
CA PHE A 94 -0.89 7.03 5.96
C PHE A 94 -2.23 7.26 5.24
N LEU A 95 -2.19 7.70 3.98
CA LEU A 95 -3.39 7.93 3.18
C LEU A 95 -4.19 6.63 2.99
N SER A 96 -3.51 5.48 2.92
CA SER A 96 -4.23 4.21 2.77
C SER A 96 -5.02 3.81 3.99
N ILE A 97 -4.45 4.00 5.18
CA ILE A 97 -5.20 3.70 6.40
C ILE A 97 -6.32 4.69 6.61
N MET A 98 -6.11 5.97 6.31
CA MET A 98 -7.19 6.96 6.31
C MET A 98 -8.30 6.59 5.34
N LYS A 99 -7.95 6.17 4.11
CA LYS A 99 -8.94 5.75 3.12
C LYS A 99 -9.67 4.48 3.54
N PHE A 100 -8.99 3.54 4.21
CA PHE A 100 -9.61 2.35 4.79
C PHE A 100 -10.55 2.68 5.96
N VAL A 101 -10.20 3.66 6.79
CA VAL A 101 -11.10 4.16 7.86
C VAL A 101 -12.36 4.82 7.27
N GLU A 102 -12.22 5.51 6.12
CA GLU A 102 -13.30 6.18 5.38
C GLU A 102 -14.25 5.21 4.64
N LEU A 103 -13.98 3.91 4.61
CA LEU A 103 -14.68 2.96 3.75
C LEU A 103 -16.22 3.02 3.92
N ARG A 104 -16.90 3.61 2.93
CA ARG A 104 -18.36 3.83 2.93
C ARG A 104 -19.04 3.31 1.68
N ARG A 105 -18.32 3.19 0.57
CA ARG A 105 -18.85 2.73 -0.72
C ARG A 105 -17.95 1.65 -1.33
N PRO A 106 -18.46 0.79 -2.21
CA PRO A 106 -17.64 -0.18 -2.93
C PRO A 106 -16.52 0.50 -3.75
N ARG A 107 -16.78 1.70 -4.28
CA ARG A 107 -15.76 2.52 -4.94
C ARG A 107 -14.60 2.90 -4.01
N ASP A 108 -14.87 3.11 -2.72
CA ASP A 108 -13.80 3.38 -1.75
C ASP A 108 -12.93 2.14 -1.55
N ALA A 109 -13.51 0.94 -1.56
CA ALA A 109 -12.74 -0.31 -1.48
C ALA A 109 -11.84 -0.49 -2.69
N GLN A 110 -12.32 -0.19 -3.90
CA GLN A 110 -11.49 -0.17 -5.11
C GLN A 110 -10.32 0.80 -4.97
N LEU A 111 -10.56 2.02 -4.45
CA LEU A 111 -9.51 3.00 -4.24
C LEU A 111 -8.46 2.51 -3.23
N VAL A 112 -8.88 1.84 -2.16
CA VAL A 112 -7.96 1.24 -1.18
C VAL A 112 -7.10 0.15 -1.82
N ILE A 113 -7.68 -0.69 -2.67
CA ILE A 113 -6.95 -1.71 -3.44
C ILE A 113 -5.91 -1.07 -4.36
N PHE A 114 -6.29 -0.02 -5.10
CA PHE A 114 -5.37 0.72 -5.97
C PHE A 114 -4.23 1.37 -5.19
N LEU A 115 -4.52 1.88 -4.00
CA LEU A 115 -3.51 2.42 -3.12
C LEU A 115 -2.55 1.33 -2.61
N GLY A 116 -3.06 0.13 -2.36
CA GLY A 116 -2.27 -1.07 -2.12
C GLY A 116 -1.34 -1.40 -3.29
N TYR A 117 -1.83 -1.41 -4.54
CA TYR A 117 -0.96 -1.60 -5.71
C TYR A 117 0.11 -0.52 -5.84
N PHE A 118 -0.24 0.74 -5.54
CA PHE A 118 0.73 1.83 -5.57
C PHE A 118 1.81 1.66 -4.51
N MET A 119 1.48 1.13 -3.31
CA MET A 119 2.50 0.74 -2.32
C MET A 119 3.43 -0.34 -2.83
N LEU A 120 2.91 -1.36 -3.53
CA LEU A 120 3.75 -2.40 -4.11
C LEU A 120 4.73 -1.82 -5.13
N GLY A 121 4.27 -0.87 -5.94
CA GLY A 121 5.13 -0.10 -6.85
C GLY A 121 6.21 0.67 -6.10
N VAL A 122 5.84 1.40 -5.04
CA VAL A 122 6.80 2.13 -4.20
C VAL A 122 7.81 1.18 -3.54
N ALA A 123 7.39 0.03 -3.01
CA ALA A 123 8.30 -0.96 -2.43
C ALA A 123 9.36 -1.42 -3.44
N PHE A 124 8.95 -1.64 -4.69
CA PHE A 124 9.86 -2.01 -5.78
C PHE A 124 10.86 -0.91 -6.15
N LEU A 125 10.50 0.38 -5.97
CA LEU A 125 11.44 1.50 -6.15
C LEU A 125 12.54 1.53 -5.09
N PHE A 126 12.29 0.95 -3.91
CA PHE A 126 13.27 0.94 -2.81
C PHE A 126 14.22 -0.25 -2.84
N SER A 127 13.78 -1.41 -3.33
CA SER A 127 14.61 -2.61 -3.39
C SER A 127 14.17 -3.51 -4.55
N GLN A 128 15.14 -4.14 -5.20
CA GLN A 128 14.90 -5.09 -6.29
C GLN A 128 15.40 -6.49 -5.91
N SER A 129 15.34 -6.84 -4.62
CA SER A 129 15.75 -8.17 -4.15
C SER A 129 14.78 -9.26 -4.62
N LEU A 130 15.29 -10.47 -4.79
CA LEU A 130 14.48 -11.63 -5.18
C LEU A 130 13.37 -11.92 -4.17
N TRP A 131 13.68 -11.76 -2.87
CA TRP A 131 12.73 -11.94 -1.77
C TRP A 131 11.57 -10.96 -1.84
N LEU A 132 11.87 -9.68 -2.07
CA LEU A 132 10.82 -8.67 -2.24
C LEU A 132 10.00 -8.98 -3.49
N GLY A 133 10.60 -9.43 -4.59
CA GLY A 133 9.87 -9.87 -5.79
C GLY A 133 8.82 -10.94 -5.48
N ALA A 134 9.18 -11.99 -4.74
CA ALA A 134 8.24 -13.03 -4.33
C ALA A 134 7.11 -12.47 -3.44
N TRP A 135 7.46 -11.58 -2.50
CA TRP A 135 6.48 -10.90 -1.65
C TRP A 135 5.49 -10.04 -2.44
N LEU A 136 5.98 -9.28 -3.43
CA LEU A 136 5.14 -8.45 -4.29
C LEU A 136 4.17 -9.31 -5.11
N VAL A 137 4.62 -10.44 -5.65
CA VAL A 137 3.72 -11.37 -6.38
C VAL A 137 2.61 -11.88 -5.48
N LEU A 138 2.93 -12.28 -4.24
CA LEU A 138 1.94 -12.71 -3.26
C LEU A 138 0.93 -11.58 -2.94
N ALA A 139 1.42 -10.36 -2.74
CA ALA A 139 0.60 -9.20 -2.42
C ALA A 139 -0.29 -8.76 -3.59
N VAL A 140 0.23 -8.75 -4.82
CA VAL A 140 -0.56 -8.49 -6.03
C VAL A 140 -1.65 -9.55 -6.17
N TRP A 141 -1.35 -10.83 -5.94
CA TRP A 141 -2.33 -11.90 -5.99
C TRP A 141 -3.43 -11.74 -4.94
N ALA A 142 -3.09 -11.43 -3.70
CA ALA A 142 -4.05 -11.17 -2.63
C ALA A 142 -4.96 -9.97 -2.95
N LEU A 143 -4.40 -8.83 -3.36
CA LEU A 143 -5.18 -7.64 -3.74
C LEU A 143 -6.10 -7.90 -4.94
N THR A 144 -5.61 -8.65 -5.93
CA THR A 144 -6.41 -9.04 -7.10
C THR A 144 -7.55 -9.96 -6.72
N ALA A 145 -7.33 -10.90 -5.79
CA ALA A 145 -8.39 -11.76 -5.27
C ALA A 145 -9.48 -10.97 -4.55
N VAL A 146 -9.10 -9.94 -3.79
CA VAL A 146 -10.06 -9.02 -3.14
C VAL A 146 -10.81 -8.20 -4.19
N TRP A 147 -10.14 -7.72 -5.24
CA TRP A 147 -10.79 -6.96 -6.32
C TRP A 147 -11.79 -7.81 -7.11
N VAL A 148 -11.43 -9.05 -7.42
CA VAL A 148 -12.32 -10.02 -8.08
C VAL A 148 -13.57 -10.25 -7.23
N ALA A 149 -13.40 -10.50 -5.92
CA ALA A 149 -14.54 -10.69 -5.01
C ALA A 149 -15.42 -9.45 -4.88
N LEU A 150 -14.82 -8.25 -4.88
CA LEU A 150 -15.56 -6.99 -4.86
C LEU A 150 -16.38 -6.77 -6.14
N SER A 151 -15.95 -7.37 -7.24
CA SER A 151 -16.62 -7.29 -8.54
C SER A 151 -17.67 -8.40 -8.73
N ASP A 152 -17.76 -9.36 -7.82
CA ASP A 152 -18.76 -10.44 -7.82
C ASP A 152 -19.98 -10.02 -6.97
N PRO A 153 -21.16 -9.81 -7.58
CA PRO A 153 -22.38 -9.45 -6.85
C PRO A 153 -22.94 -10.59 -5.97
N CYS A 154 -22.62 -11.84 -6.29
CA CYS A 154 -23.17 -13.02 -5.65
C CYS A 154 -22.35 -13.47 -4.43
N GLN A 155 -21.03 -13.24 -4.44
CA GLN A 155 -20.12 -13.63 -3.36
C GLN A 155 -19.13 -12.51 -3.01
N PRO A 156 -19.55 -11.51 -2.22
CA PRO A 156 -18.74 -10.33 -1.94
C PRO A 156 -17.54 -10.58 -1.01
N ALA A 157 -17.39 -11.78 -0.44
CA ALA A 157 -16.24 -12.16 0.38
C ALA A 157 -15.21 -12.97 -0.44
N PRO A 158 -13.91 -12.65 -0.38
CA PRO A 158 -12.90 -13.41 -1.11
C PRO A 158 -12.85 -14.87 -0.64
N GLY A 159 -12.88 -15.79 -1.61
CA GLY A 159 -12.81 -17.22 -1.38
C GLY A 159 -11.82 -17.90 -2.32
N ARG A 160 -11.74 -19.23 -2.24
CA ARG A 160 -10.83 -20.03 -3.07
C ARG A 160 -11.07 -19.83 -4.57
N ALA A 161 -12.32 -19.66 -4.99
CA ALA A 161 -12.67 -19.41 -6.39
C ALA A 161 -12.10 -18.06 -6.88
N HIS A 162 -12.28 -16.99 -6.11
CA HIS A 162 -11.74 -15.66 -6.43
C HIS A 162 -10.21 -15.66 -6.48
N ALA A 163 -9.55 -16.34 -5.53
CA ALA A 163 -8.10 -16.49 -5.52
C ALA A 163 -7.57 -17.26 -6.74
N ARG A 164 -8.25 -18.35 -7.15
CA ARG A 164 -7.90 -19.09 -8.37
C ARG A 164 -8.07 -18.25 -9.63
N LEU A 165 -9.17 -17.50 -9.72
CA LEU A 165 -9.41 -16.60 -10.85
C LEU A 165 -8.34 -15.50 -10.92
N ALA A 166 -8.04 -14.84 -9.80
CA ALA A 166 -6.96 -13.87 -9.70
C ALA A 166 -5.61 -14.46 -10.15
N GLY A 167 -5.30 -15.70 -9.73
CA GLY A 167 -4.09 -16.39 -10.15
C GLY A 167 -4.05 -16.64 -11.66
N ARG A 168 -5.17 -17.06 -12.27
CA ARG A 168 -5.27 -17.24 -13.73
C ARG A 168 -5.09 -15.92 -14.49
N LEU A 169 -5.67 -14.84 -14.00
CA LEU A 169 -5.51 -13.50 -14.60
C LEU A 169 -4.05 -13.06 -14.55
N LEU A 170 -3.37 -13.27 -13.41
CA LEU A 170 -1.96 -12.93 -13.27
C LEU A 170 -1.05 -13.81 -14.14
N LEU A 171 -1.34 -15.11 -14.25
CA LEU A 171 -0.62 -15.99 -15.17
C LEU A 171 -0.80 -15.54 -16.63
N GLY A 172 -2.01 -15.13 -17.00
CA GLY A 172 -2.29 -14.54 -18.32
C GLY A 172 -1.55 -13.21 -18.57
N ALA A 173 -1.14 -12.50 -17.51
CA ALA A 173 -0.35 -11.28 -17.62
C ALA A 173 1.18 -11.53 -17.75
N VAL A 174 1.65 -12.76 -17.50
CA VAL A 174 3.08 -13.11 -17.61
C VAL A 174 3.65 -12.88 -19.02
N PRO A 175 2.98 -13.26 -20.12
CA PRO A 175 3.47 -12.97 -21.46
C PRO A 175 3.66 -11.48 -21.70
N LEU A 176 2.70 -10.65 -21.25
CA LEU A 176 2.80 -9.20 -21.35
C LEU A 176 3.97 -8.65 -20.52
N LEU A 177 4.20 -9.20 -19.33
CA LEU A 177 5.34 -8.85 -18.49
C LEU A 177 6.67 -9.18 -19.20
N LEU A 178 6.78 -10.33 -19.85
CA LEU A 178 7.97 -10.71 -20.61
C LEU A 178 8.22 -9.77 -21.79
N VAL A 179 7.17 -9.43 -22.55
CA VAL A 179 7.27 -8.45 -23.64
C VAL A 179 7.74 -7.10 -23.10
N LEU A 180 7.15 -6.61 -22.01
CA LEU A 180 7.55 -5.35 -21.38
C LEU A 180 8.99 -5.41 -20.85
N PHE A 181 9.42 -6.55 -20.32
CA PHE A 181 10.78 -6.74 -19.82
C PHE A 181 11.84 -6.71 -20.93
N VAL A 182 11.52 -7.29 -22.09
CA VAL A 182 12.40 -7.23 -23.27
C VAL A 182 12.43 -5.82 -23.85
N LEU A 183 11.29 -5.13 -23.89
CA LEU A 183 11.19 -3.76 -24.42
C LEU A 183 11.82 -2.71 -23.48
N PHE A 184 11.74 -2.92 -22.17
CA PHE A 184 12.29 -2.07 -21.12
C PHE A 184 13.17 -2.88 -20.18
N PRO A 185 14.40 -3.24 -20.59
CA PRO A 185 15.33 -3.92 -19.70
C PRO A 185 15.64 -2.98 -18.51
N ARG A 186 15.47 -3.50 -17.29
CA ARG A 186 15.88 -2.80 -16.07
C ARG A 186 17.42 -2.72 -16.03
N ILE A 187 17.98 -1.67 -16.61
CA ILE A 187 19.43 -1.41 -16.53
C ILE A 187 19.72 -0.99 -15.07
N PRO A 188 20.51 -1.76 -14.30
CA PRO A 188 20.96 -1.28 -13.00
C PRO A 188 21.74 0.01 -13.21
N GLY A 189 21.45 1.04 -12.41
CA GLY A 189 22.05 2.36 -12.56
C GLY A 189 23.57 2.26 -12.65
N PRO A 190 24.22 3.04 -13.53
CA PRO A 190 25.65 2.92 -13.72
C PRO A 190 26.32 3.27 -12.40
N ALA A 191 27.11 2.33 -11.87
CA ALA A 191 28.12 2.60 -10.86
C ALA A 191 29.21 3.44 -11.53
N VAL A 192 28.89 4.68 -11.90
CA VAL A 192 29.93 5.70 -12.06
C VAL A 192 30.31 6.07 -10.64
N GLU A 193 31.03 5.16 -9.99
CA GLU A 193 32.11 5.60 -9.13
C GLU A 193 33.00 6.44 -10.04
N PRO A 194 33.14 7.76 -9.82
CA PRO A 194 34.36 8.37 -10.27
C PRO A 194 35.46 7.63 -9.53
N ALA A 195 36.22 6.81 -10.24
CA ALA A 195 37.55 6.38 -9.83
C ALA A 195 38.47 7.61 -9.78
N GLY A 196 38.09 8.60 -8.98
CA GLY A 196 38.94 9.68 -8.51
C GLY A 196 39.64 9.15 -7.28
N GLY A 197 40.63 8.28 -7.49
CA GLY A 197 41.71 8.18 -6.54
C GLY A 197 42.31 9.57 -6.43
N CYS A 198 42.04 10.27 -5.34
CA CYS A 198 42.89 11.38 -4.94
C CYS A 198 44.19 10.72 -4.46
N PRO A 199 45.32 10.88 -5.15
CA PRO A 199 46.58 10.44 -4.58
C PRO A 199 46.82 11.32 -3.35
N GLN A 200 46.85 10.68 -2.18
CA GLN A 200 47.42 11.26 -0.96
C GLN A 200 48.87 11.66 -1.22
N ARG A 201 49.10 12.88 -1.72
CA ARG A 201 50.40 13.54 -1.65
C ARG A 201 50.31 15.05 -1.85
N CYS A 202 49.82 15.74 -0.83
CA CYS A 202 50.18 17.14 -0.56
C CYS A 202 50.72 17.20 0.86
N ASP A 203 51.89 16.59 1.03
CA ASP A 203 52.70 16.70 2.24
C ASP A 203 54.16 16.73 1.78
N ARG A 204 54.68 17.94 1.52
CA ARG A 204 56.08 18.31 1.76
C ARG A 204 56.27 19.82 1.59
N ILE A 205 56.41 20.46 2.74
CA ILE A 205 57.14 21.70 3.00
C ILE A 205 58.46 21.68 2.22
N GLU A 206 58.68 22.65 1.33
CA GLU A 206 59.90 23.47 1.18
C GLU A 206 59.52 24.80 0.51
#